data_AF-A0A969JY85-F1
#
_entry.id   AF-A0A969JY85-F1
#
_cell.length_a   1.000
_cell.length_b   1.000
_cell.length_c   1.000
_cell.angle_alpha   90.00
_cell.angle_beta   90.00
_cell.angle_gamma   90.00
#
_symmetry.space_group_name_H-M   'P 1'
#
loop_
_entity.id
_entity.type
_entity.pdbx_description
1 polymer ?
#
loop_
_entity_poly.entity_id
_entity_poly.type
_entity_poly.pdbx_seq_one_letter_code
_entity_poly.pdbx_strand_id
1 'polypeptide(L)'
;MRDRIKRGELTGPRLVCAGQPVTSPMGHCHFWGGESADLAAALAVIARQAERGVDLIKVMATGGSMTKGSRPKDSQFDAATLAAIVAEAKARGYHVAAHCHGTEGIGFAVAAGVTTIEHCSWVGEAGWGRAYDANIAAAMAAAGVWVSPTINAGWSRFMGRGDEF
;
A
#
# COMPACT_ATOMS: atom_id res chain seq x y z
N MET A 1 7.23 10.46 18.55
CA MET A 1 6.49 9.48 19.38
C MET A 1 7.19 8.14 19.44
N ARG A 2 7.38 7.43 18.30
CA ARG A 2 8.12 6.14 18.21
C ARG A 2 9.39 6.12 19.05
N ASP A 3 10.29 7.09 18.85
CA ASP A 3 11.60 7.05 19.51
C ASP A 3 11.50 7.30 21.02
N ARG A 4 10.52 8.09 21.47
CA ARG A 4 10.23 8.30 22.89
C ARG A 4 9.73 7.01 23.54
N ILE A 5 8.87 6.25 22.85
CA ILE A 5 8.43 4.91 23.31
C ILE A 5 9.62 3.94 23.33
N LYS A 6 10.44 3.92 22.28
CA LYS A 6 11.64 3.06 22.19
C LYS A 6 12.64 3.33 23.32
N ARG A 7 12.74 4.58 23.80
CA ARG A 7 13.60 4.98 24.94
C ARG A 7 12.93 4.83 26.31
N GLY A 8 11.67 4.37 26.37
CA GLY A 8 10.94 4.21 27.63
C GLY A 8 10.41 5.51 28.25
N GLU A 9 10.44 6.63 27.51
CA GLU A 9 9.92 7.92 27.99
C GLU A 9 8.38 8.00 27.94
N LEU A 10 7.75 7.12 27.14
CA LEU A 10 6.29 7.01 26.98
C LEU A 10 5.88 5.55 26.98
N THR A 11 4.76 5.23 27.64
CA THR A 11 4.15 3.89 27.56
C THR A 11 3.41 3.74 26.22
N GLY A 12 3.69 2.66 25.51
CA GLY A 12 3.03 2.33 24.24
C GLY A 12 3.62 1.07 23.59
N PRO A 13 2.99 0.55 22.52
CA PRO A 13 3.55 -0.57 21.79
C PRO A 13 4.82 -0.16 21.04
N ARG A 14 5.68 -1.14 20.71
CA ARG A 14 6.77 -0.92 19.75
C ARG A 14 6.17 -0.52 18.40
N LEU A 15 6.46 0.69 17.95
CA LEU A 15 5.98 1.20 16.68
C LEU A 15 6.98 0.90 15.57
N VAL A 16 6.45 0.46 14.43
CA VAL A 16 7.17 0.32 13.15
C VAL A 16 6.52 1.33 12.20
N CYS A 17 7.27 2.35 11.79
CA CYS A 17 6.71 3.54 11.15
C CYS A 17 7.20 3.68 9.70
N ALA A 18 6.27 3.90 8.76
CA ALA A 18 6.58 4.21 7.36
C ALA A 18 6.70 5.73 7.08
N GLY A 19 6.14 6.54 7.97
CA GLY A 19 5.90 7.97 7.73
C GLY A 19 4.96 8.20 6.54
N GLN A 20 5.33 9.11 5.63
CA GLN A 20 4.47 9.52 4.51
C GLN A 20 4.55 8.49 3.37
N PRO A 21 3.42 8.02 2.83
CA PRO A 21 3.42 7.02 1.77
C PRO A 21 3.75 7.65 0.41
N VAL A 22 4.36 6.86 -0.48
CA VAL A 22 4.47 7.21 -1.90
C VAL A 22 3.10 7.02 -2.56
N THR A 23 2.58 8.04 -3.23
CA THR A 23 1.28 8.02 -3.91
C THR A 23 1.27 8.94 -5.13
N SER A 24 0.45 8.64 -6.13
CA SER A 24 0.27 9.51 -7.30
C SER A 24 -0.49 10.81 -6.95
N PRO A 25 -0.49 11.82 -7.84
CA PRO A 25 -1.31 13.03 -7.70
C PRO A 25 -2.78 12.72 -7.55
N MET A 26 -3.42 13.33 -6.55
CA MET A 26 -4.83 13.06 -6.18
C MET A 26 -5.12 11.58 -5.84
N GLY A 27 -4.07 10.77 -5.67
CA GLY A 27 -4.16 9.38 -5.29
C GLY A 27 -4.61 9.18 -3.84
N HIS A 28 -4.79 7.93 -3.46
CA HIS A 28 -5.17 7.55 -2.11
C HIS A 28 -4.18 8.12 -1.11
N CYS A 29 -4.70 8.84 -0.11
CA CYS A 29 -3.92 9.53 0.91
C CYS A 29 -2.90 10.56 0.39
N HIS A 30 -3.08 11.14 -0.80
CA HIS A 30 -2.18 12.17 -1.34
C HIS A 30 -1.96 13.36 -0.38
N PHE A 31 -2.98 13.72 0.39
CA PHE A 31 -2.94 14.74 1.44
C PHE A 31 -2.03 14.40 2.65
N TRP A 32 -1.45 13.20 2.72
CA TRP A 32 -0.40 12.86 3.70
C TRP A 32 1.00 13.34 3.28
N GLY A 33 1.15 13.91 2.08
CA GLY A 33 2.32 14.67 1.68
C GLY A 33 3.45 13.86 1.00
N GLY A 34 3.14 12.68 0.47
CA GLY A 34 4.05 11.89 -0.40
C GLY A 34 3.55 11.77 -1.84
N GLU A 35 2.75 12.74 -2.28
CA GLU A 35 2.28 12.87 -3.65
C GLU A 35 3.46 13.00 -4.63
N SER A 36 3.46 12.19 -5.68
CA SER A 36 4.59 11.99 -6.58
C SER A 36 4.09 11.95 -8.03
N ALA A 37 4.28 13.04 -8.77
CA ALA A 37 3.80 13.18 -10.14
C ALA A 37 4.56 12.30 -11.17
N ASP A 38 5.78 11.91 -10.83
CA ASP A 38 6.65 11.07 -11.64
C ASP A 38 7.55 10.20 -10.74
N LEU A 39 8.37 9.37 -11.37
CA LEU A 39 9.31 8.51 -10.67
C LEU A 39 10.31 9.31 -9.83
N ALA A 40 10.85 10.42 -10.35
CA ALA A 40 11.85 11.22 -9.63
C ALA A 40 11.28 11.77 -8.31
N ALA A 41 10.04 12.25 -8.31
CA ALA A 41 9.33 12.68 -7.12
C ALA A 41 9.10 11.51 -6.14
N ALA A 42 8.76 10.32 -6.64
CA ALA A 42 8.57 9.13 -5.81
C ALA A 42 9.87 8.70 -5.11
N LEU A 43 11.01 8.72 -5.83
CA LEU A 43 12.32 8.42 -5.26
C LEU A 43 12.74 9.48 -4.23
N ALA A 44 12.41 10.75 -4.46
CA ALA A 44 12.64 11.83 -3.49
C ALA A 44 11.84 11.63 -2.20
N VAL A 45 10.60 11.13 -2.28
CA VAL A 45 9.83 10.73 -1.10
C VAL A 45 10.55 9.61 -0.34
N ILE A 46 11.01 8.56 -1.02
CA ILE A 46 11.77 7.47 -0.38
C ILE A 46 13.02 8.00 0.32
N ALA A 47 13.80 8.87 -0.33
CA ALA A 47 14.99 9.48 0.25
C ALA A 47 14.67 10.29 1.50
N ARG A 48 13.64 11.14 1.45
CA ARG A 48 13.16 11.92 2.60
C ARG A 48 12.69 11.03 3.75
N GLN A 49 12.04 9.92 3.46
CA GLN A 49 11.62 8.96 4.48
C GLN A 49 12.84 8.26 5.11
N ALA A 50 13.84 7.90 4.31
CA ALA A 50 15.09 7.33 4.81
C ALA A 50 15.86 8.29 5.73
N GLU A 51 15.95 9.57 5.38
CA GLU A 51 16.57 10.61 6.23
C GLU A 51 15.86 10.76 7.58
N ARG A 52 14.55 10.51 7.61
CA ARG A 52 13.73 10.52 8.85
C ARG A 52 13.84 9.22 9.64
N GLY A 53 14.64 8.25 9.18
CA GLY A 53 14.86 6.97 9.84
C GLY A 53 13.59 6.15 10.00
N VAL A 54 12.76 6.06 8.94
CA VAL A 54 11.59 5.16 8.93
C VAL A 54 12.02 3.69 8.99
N ASP A 55 11.10 2.81 9.36
CA ASP A 55 11.36 1.37 9.48
C ASP A 55 10.97 0.59 8.21
N LEU A 56 10.11 1.15 7.36
CA LEU A 56 9.66 0.57 6.09
C LEU A 56 9.20 1.66 5.11
N ILE A 57 8.96 1.29 3.85
CA ILE A 57 8.31 2.14 2.86
C ILE A 57 6.87 1.68 2.63
N LYS A 58 5.95 2.64 2.57
CA LYS A 58 4.54 2.42 2.23
C LYS A 58 4.27 3.03 0.86
N VAL A 59 3.68 2.25 -0.05
CA VAL A 59 3.22 2.72 -1.36
C VAL A 59 1.71 2.54 -1.49
N MET A 60 1.05 3.52 -2.11
CA MET A 60 -0.36 3.43 -2.50
C MET A 60 -0.42 2.95 -3.95
N ALA A 61 -0.50 1.64 -4.14
CA ALA A 61 -0.43 1.02 -5.47
C ALA A 61 -1.79 1.08 -6.20
N THR A 62 -2.90 1.05 -5.46
CA THR A 62 -4.24 1.34 -5.98
C THR A 62 -4.86 2.53 -5.29
N GLY A 63 -5.99 3.00 -5.82
CA GLY A 63 -6.82 3.96 -5.10
C GLY A 63 -7.46 3.38 -3.83
N GLY A 64 -8.25 4.18 -3.13
CA GLY A 64 -8.94 3.77 -1.92
C GLY A 64 -10.16 4.65 -1.60
N SER A 65 -11.14 4.08 -0.90
CA SER A 65 -12.47 4.70 -0.72
C SER A 65 -12.47 5.97 0.14
N MET A 66 -11.44 6.17 0.98
CA MET A 66 -11.38 7.34 1.87
C MET A 66 -10.91 8.62 1.17
N THR A 67 -10.40 8.54 -0.06
CA THR A 67 -9.85 9.70 -0.77
C THR A 67 -10.75 10.05 -1.95
N LYS A 68 -11.39 11.20 -1.86
CA LYS A 68 -12.27 11.71 -2.92
C LYS A 68 -11.50 11.79 -4.25
N GLY A 69 -12.06 11.21 -5.31
CA GLY A 69 -11.46 11.19 -6.65
C GLY A 69 -10.52 10.01 -6.90
N SER A 70 -10.17 9.23 -5.88
CA SER A 70 -9.43 7.98 -6.01
C SER A 70 -10.41 6.80 -6.01
N ARG A 71 -10.19 5.80 -6.89
CA ARG A 71 -11.05 4.61 -6.97
C ARG A 71 -10.29 3.35 -6.53
N PRO A 72 -10.83 2.51 -5.61
CA PRO A 72 -10.16 1.29 -5.14
C PRO A 72 -9.70 0.32 -6.22
N LYS A 73 -10.47 0.20 -7.31
CA LYS A 73 -10.18 -0.71 -8.42
C LYS A 73 -9.00 -0.28 -9.29
N ASP A 74 -8.67 1.01 -9.32
CA ASP A 74 -7.70 1.56 -10.26
C ASP A 74 -6.27 1.47 -9.69
N SER A 75 -5.32 1.10 -10.55
CA SER A 75 -3.90 1.26 -10.25
C SER A 75 -3.51 2.75 -10.25
N GLN A 76 -2.67 3.16 -9.30
CA GLN A 76 -2.14 4.53 -9.23
C GLN A 76 -0.88 4.75 -10.04
N PHE A 77 -0.18 3.66 -10.33
CA PHE A 77 1.07 3.65 -11.08
C PHE A 77 0.97 2.56 -12.15
N ASP A 78 1.61 2.78 -13.28
CA ASP A 78 1.86 1.67 -14.20
C ASP A 78 2.87 0.67 -13.57
N ALA A 79 2.94 -0.52 -14.18
CA ALA A 79 3.78 -1.60 -13.69
C ALA A 79 5.27 -1.22 -13.60
N ALA A 80 5.77 -0.47 -14.59
CA ALA A 80 7.18 -0.10 -14.67
C ALA A 80 7.56 0.90 -13.56
N THR A 81 6.72 1.90 -13.34
CA THR A 81 6.90 2.91 -12.30
C THR A 81 6.83 2.28 -10.92
N LEU A 82 5.84 1.41 -10.66
CA LEU A 82 5.73 0.71 -9.39
C LEU A 82 6.94 -0.19 -9.14
N ALA A 83 7.39 -0.94 -10.15
CA ALA A 83 8.58 -1.78 -10.04
C ALA A 83 9.83 -0.96 -9.69
N ALA A 84 10.04 0.20 -10.32
CA ALA A 84 11.16 1.08 -10.02
C ALA A 84 11.11 1.66 -8.59
N ILE A 85 9.92 2.07 -8.13
CA ILE A 85 9.72 2.55 -6.75
C ILE A 85 10.06 1.46 -5.73
N VAL A 86 9.58 0.24 -5.94
CA VAL A 86 9.83 -0.90 -5.04
C VAL A 86 11.31 -1.30 -5.08
N ALA A 87 11.92 -1.33 -6.26
CA ALA A 87 13.34 -1.65 -6.43
C ALA A 87 14.24 -0.67 -5.66
N GLU A 88 13.99 0.64 -5.73
CA GLU A 88 14.76 1.63 -4.96
C GLU A 88 14.62 1.42 -3.46
N ALA A 89 13.40 1.22 -2.96
CA ALA A 89 13.17 0.99 -1.54
C ALA A 89 13.90 -0.27 -1.05
N LYS A 90 13.87 -1.36 -1.84
CA LYS A 90 14.55 -2.62 -1.54
C LYS A 90 16.07 -2.49 -1.62
N ALA A 91 16.60 -1.73 -2.58
CA ALA A 91 18.04 -1.45 -2.69
C ALA A 91 18.58 -0.73 -1.45
N ARG A 92 17.74 0.07 -0.78
CA ARG A 92 18.05 0.71 0.51
C ARG A 92 17.81 -0.19 1.73
N GLY A 93 17.42 -1.44 1.53
CA GLY A 93 17.18 -2.42 2.59
C GLY A 93 15.80 -2.34 3.26
N TYR A 94 14.84 -1.57 2.70
CA TYR A 94 13.51 -1.47 3.29
C TYR A 94 12.60 -2.61 2.86
N HIS A 95 11.76 -3.06 3.81
CA HIS A 95 10.52 -3.74 3.45
C HIS A 95 9.54 -2.73 2.82
N VAL A 96 8.69 -3.21 1.91
CA VAL A 96 7.69 -2.40 1.23
C VAL A 96 6.30 -2.95 1.47
N ALA A 97 5.41 -2.14 2.01
CA ALA A 97 3.99 -2.43 2.13
C ALA A 97 3.23 -1.71 1.02
N ALA A 98 2.37 -2.42 0.29
CA ALA A 98 1.53 -1.82 -0.75
C ALA A 98 0.06 -1.82 -0.34
N HIS A 99 -0.59 -0.66 -0.42
CA HIS A 99 -2.06 -0.59 -0.37
C HIS A 99 -2.62 -1.05 -1.71
N CYS A 100 -3.36 -2.16 -1.72
CA CYS A 100 -3.98 -2.69 -2.93
C CYS A 100 -5.40 -3.21 -2.67
N HIS A 101 -6.36 -2.68 -3.42
CA HIS A 101 -7.70 -3.23 -3.54
C HIS A 101 -7.92 -3.83 -4.93
N GLY A 102 -7.60 -3.07 -5.99
CA GLY A 102 -7.75 -3.47 -7.38
C GLY A 102 -6.85 -4.62 -7.81
N THR A 103 -7.40 -5.59 -8.55
CA THR A 103 -6.69 -6.81 -8.96
C THR A 103 -5.45 -6.54 -9.82
N GLU A 104 -5.53 -5.56 -10.74
CA GLU A 104 -4.39 -5.17 -11.57
C GLU A 104 -3.24 -4.64 -10.71
N GLY A 105 -3.52 -3.70 -9.79
CA GLY A 105 -2.51 -3.16 -8.88
C GLY A 105 -1.96 -4.19 -7.90
N ILE A 106 -2.76 -5.18 -7.48
CA ILE A 106 -2.25 -6.36 -6.74
C ILE A 106 -1.21 -7.08 -7.61
N GLY A 107 -1.54 -7.40 -8.86
CA GLY A 107 -0.61 -8.06 -9.79
C GLY A 107 0.69 -7.29 -9.99
N PHE A 108 0.62 -5.98 -10.21
CA PHE A 108 1.80 -5.13 -10.35
C PHE A 108 2.65 -5.08 -9.07
N ALA A 109 2.03 -4.98 -7.89
CA ALA A 109 2.75 -4.98 -6.62
C ALA A 109 3.48 -6.30 -6.37
N VAL A 110 2.84 -7.44 -6.68
CA VAL A 110 3.46 -8.77 -6.58
C VAL A 110 4.65 -8.89 -7.50
N ALA A 111 4.49 -8.52 -8.77
CA ALA A 111 5.58 -8.55 -9.75
C ALA A 111 6.75 -7.62 -9.37
N ALA A 112 6.44 -6.48 -8.75
CA ALA A 112 7.43 -5.54 -8.23
C ALA A 112 8.21 -6.06 -6.99
N GLY A 113 7.72 -7.13 -6.34
CA GLY A 113 8.40 -7.74 -5.19
C GLY A 113 8.16 -7.03 -3.86
N VAL A 114 6.96 -6.48 -3.64
CA VAL A 114 6.58 -5.91 -2.33
C VAL A 114 6.66 -6.96 -1.23
N THR A 115 6.89 -6.54 0.02
CA THR A 115 6.93 -7.46 1.17
C THR A 115 5.52 -7.85 1.61
N THR A 116 4.62 -6.86 1.69
CA THR A 116 3.24 -7.06 2.13
C THR A 116 2.26 -6.38 1.19
N ILE A 117 1.08 -6.98 1.05
CA ILE A 117 -0.09 -6.36 0.44
C ILE A 117 -1.12 -6.12 1.53
N GLU A 118 -1.51 -4.86 1.67
CA GLU A 118 -2.57 -4.43 2.57
C GLU A 118 -3.92 -4.48 1.84
N HIS A 119 -4.94 -4.90 2.57
CA HIS A 119 -6.32 -5.13 2.15
C HIS A 119 -6.50 -6.34 1.22
N CYS A 120 -5.89 -6.33 0.03
CA CYS A 120 -5.99 -7.40 -0.96
C CYS A 120 -7.45 -7.80 -1.24
N SER A 121 -8.30 -6.80 -1.52
CA SER A 121 -9.77 -7.00 -1.56
C SER A 121 -10.33 -7.41 -2.92
N TRP A 122 -9.47 -7.60 -3.94
CA TRP A 122 -9.85 -8.07 -5.28
C TRP A 122 -11.03 -7.29 -5.90
N VAL A 123 -10.94 -5.96 -5.86
CA VAL A 123 -11.95 -5.07 -6.42
C VAL A 123 -11.76 -4.99 -7.92
N GLY A 124 -12.82 -5.21 -8.68
CA GLY A 124 -12.84 -4.98 -10.12
C GLY A 124 -14.13 -4.30 -10.53
N GLU A 125 -14.45 -4.34 -11.82
CA GLU A 125 -15.68 -3.74 -12.35
C GLU A 125 -16.94 -4.34 -11.72
N ALA A 126 -16.92 -5.64 -11.41
CA ALA A 126 -18.02 -6.34 -10.75
C ALA A 126 -18.10 -6.08 -9.22
N GLY A 127 -17.26 -5.18 -8.68
CA GLY A 127 -17.26 -4.81 -7.28
C GLY A 127 -16.25 -5.58 -6.42
N TRP A 128 -16.44 -5.51 -5.11
CA TRP A 128 -15.52 -6.01 -4.08
C TRP A 128 -15.45 -7.54 -4.06
N GLY A 129 -14.24 -8.09 -4.02
CA GLY A 129 -14.02 -9.54 -3.96
C GLY A 129 -14.40 -10.31 -5.23
N ARG A 130 -14.87 -9.64 -6.29
CA ARG A 130 -15.37 -10.30 -7.51
C ARG A 130 -14.30 -10.49 -8.57
N ALA A 131 -13.17 -9.81 -8.46
CA ALA A 131 -12.07 -9.90 -9.41
C ALA A 131 -10.91 -10.74 -8.86
N TYR A 132 -11.20 -11.77 -8.05
CA TYR A 132 -10.16 -12.66 -7.53
C TYR A 132 -9.42 -13.37 -8.67
N ASP A 133 -8.08 -13.37 -8.61
CA ASP A 133 -7.23 -14.05 -9.58
C ASP A 133 -6.35 -15.08 -8.86
N ALA A 134 -6.60 -16.36 -9.17
CA ALA A 134 -5.88 -17.49 -8.58
C ALA A 134 -4.40 -17.53 -8.96
N ASN A 135 -4.03 -17.04 -10.15
CA ASN A 135 -2.63 -17.00 -10.60
C ASN A 135 -1.85 -15.94 -9.82
N ILE A 136 -2.45 -14.76 -9.61
CA ILE A 136 -1.83 -13.72 -8.77
C ILE A 136 -1.69 -14.22 -7.33
N ALA A 137 -2.73 -14.86 -6.78
CA ALA A 137 -2.67 -15.43 -5.43
C ALA A 137 -1.58 -16.52 -5.29
N ALA A 138 -1.43 -17.39 -6.30
CA ALA A 138 -0.36 -18.38 -6.34
C ALA A 138 1.03 -17.73 -6.43
N ALA A 139 1.17 -16.68 -7.26
CA ALA A 139 2.41 -15.91 -7.36
C ALA A 139 2.78 -15.22 -6.04
N MET A 140 1.79 -14.67 -5.32
CA MET A 140 1.99 -14.11 -3.97
C MET A 140 2.57 -15.15 -3.01
N ALA A 141 1.96 -16.35 -2.97
CA ALA A 141 2.41 -17.43 -2.12
C ALA A 141 3.83 -17.89 -2.49
N ALA A 142 4.11 -18.07 -3.78
CA ALA A 142 5.43 -18.49 -4.27
C ALA A 142 6.53 -17.45 -3.98
N ALA A 143 6.20 -16.16 -4.05
CA ALA A 143 7.13 -15.07 -3.77
C ALA A 143 7.26 -14.72 -2.28
N GLY A 144 6.48 -15.37 -1.40
CA GLY A 144 6.49 -15.09 0.05
C GLY A 144 5.91 -13.71 0.40
N VAL A 145 4.97 -13.21 -0.40
CA VAL A 145 4.27 -11.94 -0.14
C VAL A 145 3.17 -12.16 0.88
N TRP A 146 3.21 -11.42 1.99
CA TRP A 146 2.22 -11.55 3.06
C TRP A 146 1.02 -10.64 2.83
N VAL A 147 -0.16 -11.09 3.25
CA VAL A 147 -1.39 -10.29 3.17
C VAL A 147 -1.82 -9.84 4.56
N SER A 148 -2.11 -8.56 4.67
CA SER A 148 -2.74 -7.93 5.82
C SER A 148 -4.15 -7.50 5.40
N PRO A 149 -5.19 -8.33 5.61
CA PRO A 149 -6.49 -8.12 4.98
C PRO A 149 -7.32 -7.00 5.64
N THR A 150 -6.87 -6.47 6.78
CA THR A 150 -7.56 -5.44 7.58
C THR A 150 -9.00 -5.78 7.99
N ILE A 151 -9.32 -7.08 8.00
CA ILE A 151 -10.62 -7.58 8.46
C ILE A 151 -10.66 -7.47 9.98
N ASN A 152 -11.69 -6.81 10.51
CA ASN A 152 -11.95 -6.69 11.95
C ASN A 152 -13.40 -7.08 12.24
N ALA A 153 -13.74 -7.28 13.52
CA ALA A 153 -15.08 -7.70 13.93
C ALA A 153 -16.21 -6.75 13.46
N GLY A 154 -15.90 -5.48 13.18
CA GLY A 154 -16.84 -4.50 12.66
C GLY A 154 -17.15 -4.63 11.17
N TRP A 155 -16.42 -5.48 10.43
CA TRP A 155 -16.60 -5.65 8.98
C TRP A 155 -17.98 -6.24 8.62
N SER A 156 -18.60 -6.97 9.54
CA SER A 156 -19.99 -7.43 9.43
C SER A 156 -21.00 -6.30 9.19
N ARG A 157 -20.70 -5.07 9.60
CA ARG A 157 -21.55 -3.89 9.35
C ARG A 157 -21.63 -3.50 7.88
N PHE A 158 -20.71 -4.00 7.05
CA PHE A 158 -20.66 -3.77 5.61
C PHE A 158 -21.21 -4.95 4.81
N MET A 159 -21.35 -6.12 5.44
CA MET A 159 -22.00 -7.28 4.82
C MET A 159 -23.52 -7.07 4.81
N GLY A 160 -24.10 -6.94 3.61
CA GLY A 160 -25.55 -6.80 3.41
C GLY A 160 -26.04 -5.41 3.01
N ARG A 161 -25.16 -4.40 2.83
CA ARG A 161 -25.58 -3.06 2.39
C ARG A 161 -25.67 -2.83 0.87
N GLY A 162 -25.40 -3.83 0.04
CA GLY A 162 -25.32 -3.62 -1.41
C GLY A 162 -24.22 -2.62 -1.80
N ASP A 163 -24.11 -2.32 -3.09
CA ASP A 163 -23.01 -1.57 -3.73
C ASP A 163 -23.01 -0.04 -3.42
N GLU A 164 -23.42 0.37 -2.23
CA GLU A 164 -23.39 1.78 -1.80
C GLU A 164 -22.03 2.15 -1.16
N PHE A 165 -20.97 2.27 -1.96
CA PHE A 165 -19.69 2.90 -1.58
C PHE A 165 -19.04 3.67 -2.74
#